data_AF-A0AA41MIP9-F1
#
_entry.id   AF-A0AA41MIP9-F1
#
_cell.length_a   1.000
_cell.length_b   1.000
_cell.length_c   1.000
_cell.angle_alpha   90.00
_cell.angle_beta   90.00
_cell.angle_gamma   90.00
#
_symmetry.space_group_name_H-M   'P 1'
#
loop_
_entity.id
_entity.type
_entity.pdbx_description
1 polymer ?
#
loop_
_entity_poly.entity_id
_entity_poly.type
_entity_poly.pdbx_seq_one_letter_code
_entity_poly.pdbx_strand_id
1 'polypeptide(L)'
;MEPSRNYPLFGGAFSSILFPGAIDVSDFRPVPNNQEVFCYPVTDQSLIVELLELQAHVRGEVAAQYHFEDIGRVQGARAVQVESVQPLNLENLALRGYCQEAWVLSGKQQVAKENQQVAKDETLNQALLKLPQYQTDLLLTFNQHPPDNRSPLGPGNL
;
A
#
# COMPACT_ATOMS: atom_id res chain seq x y z
N MET A 1 2.55 10.92 22.82
CA MET A 1 3.00 9.74 22.06
C MET A 1 1.90 8.71 22.17
N GLU A 2 1.03 8.62 21.18
CA GLU A 2 0.04 7.54 21.14
C GLU A 2 0.78 6.23 20.83
N PRO A 3 0.55 5.16 21.61
CA PRO A 3 1.28 3.92 21.44
C PRO A 3 0.91 3.27 20.11
N SER A 4 1.93 2.83 19.38
CA SER A 4 1.78 2.00 18.19
C SER A 4 1.00 0.73 18.55
N ARG A 5 -0.24 0.60 18.05
CA ARG A 5 -1.18 -0.46 18.43
C ARG A 5 -0.95 -1.67 17.53
N ASN A 6 -0.78 -2.85 18.13
CA ASN A 6 -0.74 -4.10 17.39
C ASN A 6 -2.14 -4.41 16.86
N TYR A 7 -2.28 -4.46 15.55
CA TYR A 7 -3.50 -4.86 14.87
C TYR A 7 -3.39 -6.33 14.46
N PRO A 8 -4.27 -7.22 14.96
CA PRO A 8 -4.31 -8.60 14.50
C PRO A 8 -4.85 -8.62 13.07
N LEU A 9 -4.00 -9.06 12.15
CA LEU A 9 -4.30 -9.21 10.73
C LEU A 9 -4.74 -10.65 10.43
N PHE A 10 -5.64 -10.84 9.47
CA PHE A 10 -6.13 -12.15 9.01
C PHE A 10 -6.67 -13.05 10.14
N GLY A 11 -7.56 -12.51 10.98
CA GLY A 11 -8.11 -13.25 12.13
C GLY A 11 -7.09 -13.55 13.24
N GLY A 12 -5.96 -12.82 13.26
CA GLY A 12 -4.87 -12.99 14.23
C GLY A 12 -3.72 -13.89 13.76
N ALA A 13 -3.74 -14.33 12.50
CA ALA A 13 -2.60 -15.08 11.92
C ALA A 13 -1.36 -14.19 11.78
N PHE A 14 -1.55 -12.90 11.52
CA PHE A 14 -0.49 -11.90 11.48
C PHE A 14 -0.75 -10.81 12.51
N SER A 15 0.30 -10.06 12.85
CA SER A 15 0.17 -8.85 13.66
C SER A 15 1.00 -7.76 13.02
N SER A 16 0.36 -6.62 12.77
CA SER A 16 1.03 -5.45 12.21
C SER A 16 0.94 -4.28 13.16
N ILE A 17 1.96 -3.44 13.13
CA ILE A 17 2.02 -2.23 13.93
C ILE A 17 1.60 -1.08 13.02
N LEU A 18 0.37 -0.59 13.21
CA LEU A 18 -0.17 0.52 12.42
C LEU A 18 -0.01 1.85 13.17
N PHE A 19 0.08 2.92 12.40
CA PHE A 19 0.08 4.27 12.97
C PHE A 19 -1.28 4.57 13.62
N PRO A 20 -1.32 5.37 14.69
CA PRO A 20 -2.56 5.77 15.31
C PRO A 20 -3.46 6.51 14.30
N GLY A 21 -4.75 6.20 14.31
CA GLY A 21 -5.73 6.79 13.39
C GLY A 21 -6.02 5.95 12.13
N ALA A 22 -5.44 4.75 11.99
CA ALA A 22 -5.86 3.78 10.99
C ALA A 22 -7.30 3.32 11.28
N ILE A 23 -8.20 3.50 10.30
CA ILE A 23 -9.58 3.01 10.32
C ILE A 23 -9.66 1.79 9.42
N ASP A 24 -10.10 0.66 9.97
CA ASP A 24 -10.38 -0.52 9.18
C ASP A 24 -11.63 -0.31 8.31
N VAL A 25 -11.48 -0.52 7.00
CA VAL A 25 -12.59 -0.34 6.05
C VAL A 25 -13.44 -1.61 5.94
N SER A 26 -13.02 -2.74 6.52
CA SER A 26 -13.79 -4.00 6.56
C SER A 26 -15.14 -3.84 7.27
N ASP A 27 -15.26 -2.88 8.18
CA ASP A 27 -16.50 -2.55 8.88
C ASP A 27 -17.52 -1.85 7.96
N PHE A 28 -17.03 -1.09 6.97
CA PHE A 28 -17.85 -0.32 6.04
C PHE A 28 -18.21 -1.09 4.78
N ARG A 29 -17.32 -1.97 4.31
CA ARG A 29 -17.49 -2.75 3.09
C ARG A 29 -16.96 -4.16 3.31
N PRO A 30 -17.60 -5.19 2.71
CA PRO A 30 -17.01 -6.52 2.70
C PRO A 30 -15.68 -6.46 1.92
N VAL A 31 -14.59 -6.78 2.63
CA VAL A 31 -13.25 -6.97 2.06
C VAL A 31 -12.99 -8.49 2.05
N PRO A 32 -12.34 -9.04 1.01
CA PRO A 32 -11.96 -10.45 0.99
C PRO A 32 -11.13 -10.84 2.21
N ASN A 33 -11.26 -12.08 2.70
CA ASN A 33 -10.49 -12.55 3.86
C ASN A 33 -8.97 -12.53 3.65
N ASN A 34 -8.50 -12.45 2.40
CA ASN A 34 -7.09 -12.34 2.05
C ASN A 34 -6.65 -10.88 1.82
N GLN A 35 -7.50 -9.90 2.10
CA GLN A 35 -7.17 -8.48 1.98
C GLN A 35 -7.64 -7.72 3.23
N GLU A 36 -6.84 -6.76 3.66
CA GLU A 36 -7.18 -5.81 4.72
C GLU A 36 -6.94 -4.40 4.21
N VAL A 37 -7.90 -3.52 4.44
CA VAL A 37 -7.84 -2.14 3.98
C VAL A 37 -7.94 -1.25 5.21
N PHE A 38 -6.98 -0.36 5.35
CA PHE A 38 -6.92 0.66 6.38
C PHE A 38 -6.91 2.04 5.73
N CYS A 39 -7.76 2.93 6.21
CA CYS A 39 -7.81 4.32 5.77
C CYS A 39 -7.36 5.25 6.90
N TYR A 40 -6.55 6.25 6.57
CA TYR A 40 -6.10 7.30 7.48
C TYR A 40 -6.83 8.59 7.12
N PRO A 41 -7.96 8.93 7.77
CA PRO A 41 -8.74 10.12 7.44
C PRO A 41 -7.98 11.43 7.71
N VAL A 42 -6.95 11.41 8.56
CA VAL A 42 -6.16 12.59 8.92
C VAL A 42 -5.23 13.02 7.78
N THR A 43 -4.63 12.05 7.08
CA THR A 43 -3.68 12.28 5.98
C THR A 43 -4.27 11.98 4.61
N ASP A 44 -5.54 11.59 4.56
CA ASP A 44 -6.24 11.06 3.39
C ASP A 44 -5.55 9.83 2.79
N GLN A 45 -4.67 9.15 3.53
CA GLN A 45 -3.88 8.01 3.02
C GLN A 45 -4.65 6.70 3.17
N SER A 46 -4.34 5.71 2.33
CA SER A 46 -4.84 4.34 2.52
C SER A 46 -3.72 3.31 2.45
N LEU A 47 -3.79 2.33 3.34
CA LEU A 47 -2.91 1.16 3.39
C LEU A 47 -3.75 -0.07 3.11
N ILE A 48 -3.40 -0.78 2.05
CA ILE A 48 -4.00 -2.05 1.68
C ILE A 48 -2.95 -3.12 1.91
N VAL A 49 -3.32 -4.19 2.58
CA VAL A 49 -2.48 -5.37 2.82
C VAL A 49 -3.20 -6.55 2.20
N GLU A 50 -2.56 -7.24 1.27
CA GLU A 50 -3.15 -8.35 0.54
C GLU A 50 -2.22 -9.58 0.54
N LEU A 51 -2.81 -10.76 0.73
CA LEU A 51 -2.18 -12.05 0.56
C LEU A 51 -2.54 -12.59 -0.82
N LEU A 52 -1.51 -12.73 -1.64
CA LEU A 52 -1.55 -13.27 -3.00
C LEU A 52 -0.90 -14.66 -3.03
N GLU A 53 -1.26 -15.47 -4.01
CA GLU A 53 -0.55 -16.72 -4.27
C GLU A 53 0.87 -16.43 -4.78
N LEU A 54 1.87 -17.18 -4.29
CA LEU A 54 3.26 -17.01 -4.70
C LEU A 54 3.41 -17.19 -6.20
N GLN A 55 3.73 -16.09 -6.89
CA GLN A 55 4.04 -16.14 -8.31
C GLN A 55 5.50 -16.52 -8.50
N ALA A 56 5.78 -17.81 -8.70
CA ALA A 56 7.14 -18.32 -8.92
C ALA A 56 7.80 -17.81 -10.22
N HIS A 57 6.99 -17.31 -11.16
CA HIS A 57 7.40 -16.80 -12.47
C HIS A 57 7.93 -15.37 -12.44
N VAL A 58 7.53 -14.56 -11.46
CA VAL A 58 8.04 -13.18 -11.28
C VAL A 58 8.86 -13.09 -10.00
N ARG A 59 10.10 -12.61 -10.11
CA ARG A 59 11.06 -12.54 -9.00
C ARG A 59 11.65 -11.14 -8.91
N GLY A 60 12.03 -10.76 -7.70
CA GLY A 60 12.74 -9.51 -7.48
C GLY A 60 11.94 -8.25 -7.83
N GLU A 61 12.66 -7.28 -8.37
CA GLU A 61 12.15 -6.04 -8.96
C GLU A 61 11.03 -6.27 -9.99
N VAL A 62 11.13 -7.33 -10.81
CA VAL A 62 10.14 -7.61 -11.88
C VAL A 62 8.77 -7.93 -11.28
N ALA A 63 8.73 -8.62 -10.14
CA ALA A 63 7.48 -8.90 -9.45
C ALA A 63 6.85 -7.61 -8.90
N ALA A 64 7.65 -6.76 -8.26
CA ALA A 64 7.16 -5.47 -7.76
C ALA A 64 6.64 -4.59 -8.90
N GLN A 65 7.37 -4.47 -10.01
CA GLN A 65 6.90 -3.71 -11.18
C GLN A 65 5.61 -4.30 -11.76
N TYR A 66 5.54 -5.62 -11.92
CA TYR A 66 4.35 -6.29 -12.44
C TYR A 66 3.10 -6.02 -11.58
N HIS A 67 3.22 -6.14 -10.26
CA HIS A 67 2.11 -5.83 -9.34
C HIS A 67 1.76 -4.35 -9.36
N PHE A 68 2.74 -3.45 -9.46
CA PHE A 68 2.49 -2.02 -9.54
C PHE A 68 1.74 -1.62 -10.82
N GLU A 69 2.12 -2.18 -11.96
CA GLU A 69 1.43 -1.99 -13.24
C GLU A 69 0.01 -2.57 -13.20
N ASP A 70 -0.17 -3.74 -12.59
CA ASP A 70 -1.49 -4.36 -12.42
C ASP A 70 -2.42 -3.49 -11.58
N ILE A 71 -1.95 -2.97 -10.44
CA ILE A 71 -2.72 -2.02 -9.62
C ILE A 71 -3.10 -0.78 -10.42
N GLY A 72 -2.15 -0.21 -11.16
CA GLY A 72 -2.42 0.97 -12.00
C GLY A 72 -3.51 0.68 -13.04
N ARG A 73 -3.45 -0.49 -13.68
CA ARG A 73 -4.46 -0.94 -14.63
C ARG A 73 -5.83 -1.12 -13.98
N VAL A 74 -5.90 -1.76 -12.80
CA VAL A 74 -7.14 -1.98 -12.05
C VAL A 74 -7.76 -0.66 -11.57
N GLN A 75 -6.92 0.30 -11.18
CA GLN A 75 -7.36 1.64 -10.79
C GLN A 75 -7.72 2.55 -11.98
N GLY A 76 -7.43 2.15 -13.21
CA GLY A 76 -7.64 2.97 -14.40
C GLY A 76 -6.63 4.12 -14.52
N ALA A 77 -5.40 3.91 -14.04
CA ALA A 77 -4.31 4.85 -14.22
C ALA A 77 -3.97 4.99 -15.73
N ARG A 78 -4.00 6.22 -16.24
CA ARG A 78 -3.58 6.56 -17.61
C ARG A 78 -2.07 6.47 -17.80
N ALA A 79 -1.32 6.80 -16.76
CA ALA A 79 0.13 6.70 -16.75
C ALA A 79 0.59 6.17 -15.40
N VAL A 80 1.61 5.33 -15.43
CA VAL A 80 2.23 4.71 -14.26
C VAL A 80 3.70 5.03 -14.37
N GLN A 81 4.24 5.74 -13.39
CA GLN A 81 5.65 6.14 -13.35
C GLN A 81 6.29 5.53 -12.11
N VAL A 82 7.22 4.61 -12.30
CA VAL A 82 8.01 4.06 -11.21
C VAL A 82 9.12 5.06 -10.86
N GLU A 83 9.13 5.58 -9.64
CA GLU A 83 10.17 6.51 -9.17
C GLU A 83 11.39 5.75 -8.63
N SER A 84 11.17 4.68 -7.88
CA SER A 84 12.23 3.87 -7.33
C SER A 84 11.77 2.44 -7.07
N VAL A 85 12.66 1.48 -7.33
CA VAL A 85 12.53 0.10 -6.86
C VAL A 85 13.77 -0.25 -6.08
N GLN A 86 13.59 -0.74 -4.85
CA GLN A 86 14.69 -1.13 -3.99
C GLN A 86 14.38 -2.45 -3.29
N PRO A 87 15.36 -3.36 -3.18
CA PRO A 87 15.21 -4.53 -2.34
C PRO A 87 15.16 -4.08 -0.88
N LEU A 88 14.17 -4.57 -0.14
CA LEU A 88 14.06 -4.32 1.28
C LEU A 88 14.89 -5.37 2.02
N ASN A 89 15.84 -4.93 2.84
CA ASN A 89 16.62 -5.84 3.66
C ASN A 89 15.71 -6.58 4.63
N LEU A 90 15.71 -7.91 4.54
CA LEU A 90 14.96 -8.80 5.42
C LEU A 90 15.25 -8.52 6.90
N GLU A 91 16.46 -8.03 7.22
CA GLU A 91 16.86 -7.64 8.57
C GLU A 91 15.98 -6.54 9.20
N ASN A 92 15.36 -5.70 8.39
CA ASN A 92 14.41 -4.68 8.86
C ASN A 92 13.00 -5.24 9.07
N LEU A 93 12.72 -6.47 8.63
CA LEU A 93 11.42 -7.08 8.80
C LEU A 93 11.33 -7.81 10.14
N ALA A 94 10.19 -7.69 10.81
CA ALA A 94 9.87 -8.55 11.95
C ALA A 94 9.73 -10.03 11.52
N LEU A 95 9.47 -10.29 10.23
CA LEU A 95 9.24 -11.60 9.62
C LEU A 95 10.52 -12.27 9.06
N ARG A 96 11.70 -11.89 9.57
CA ARG A 96 13.03 -12.40 9.15
C ARG A 96 13.12 -13.92 8.91
N GLY A 97 12.37 -14.72 9.68
CA GLY A 97 12.39 -16.18 9.58
C GLY A 97 11.52 -16.78 8.47
N TYR A 98 10.59 -16.00 7.91
CA TYR A 98 9.56 -16.49 6.98
C TYR A 98 9.63 -15.83 5.60
N CYS A 99 10.13 -14.61 5.51
CA CYS A 99 10.34 -13.90 4.25
C CYS A 99 11.71 -14.26 3.65
N GLN A 100 11.71 -14.71 2.39
CA GLN A 100 12.94 -15.03 1.67
C GLN A 100 13.41 -13.88 0.78
N GLU A 101 12.48 -13.02 0.36
CA GLU A 101 12.75 -11.89 -0.52
C GLU A 101 11.74 -10.78 -0.22
N ALA A 102 12.18 -9.52 -0.20
CA ALA A 102 11.30 -8.37 -0.01
C ALA A 102 11.76 -7.19 -0.87
N TRP A 103 10.80 -6.48 -1.45
CA TRP A 103 11.02 -5.37 -2.37
C TRP A 103 10.05 -4.26 -2.06
N VAL A 104 10.53 -3.02 -2.17
CA VAL A 104 9.70 -1.83 -2.09
C VAL A 104 9.81 -1.09 -3.42
N LEU A 105 8.67 -0.65 -3.91
CA LEU A 105 8.53 0.14 -5.12
C LEU A 105 7.74 1.39 -4.78
N SER A 106 8.29 2.56 -5.09
CA SER A 106 7.60 3.83 -4.98
C SER A 106 7.40 4.39 -6.37
N GLY A 107 6.20 4.86 -6.67
CA GLY A 107 5.89 5.47 -7.94
C GLY A 107 4.67 6.37 -7.89
N LYS A 108 4.37 7.00 -9.02
CA LYS A 108 3.20 7.86 -9.20
C LYS A 108 2.28 7.25 -10.23
N GLN A 109 0.99 7.22 -9.92
CA GLN A 109 -0.05 6.77 -10.82
C GLN A 109 -0.96 7.94 -11.15
N GLN A 110 -1.13 8.20 -12.45
CA GLN A 110 -2.02 9.21 -12.99
C GLN A 110 -3.41 8.61 -13.14
N VAL A 111 -4.22 8.67 -12.09
CA VAL A 111 -5.59 8.15 -12.13
C VAL A 111 -6.51 9.22 -12.72
N ALA A 112 -7.12 8.91 -13.85
CA ALA A 112 -8.16 9.74 -14.46
C ALA A 112 -9.47 8.98 -14.35
N LYS A 113 -10.35 9.38 -13.44
CA LYS A 113 -11.73 8.87 -13.46
C LYS A 113 -12.36 9.27 -14.80
N GLU A 114 -13.07 8.36 -15.47
CA GLU A 114 -13.69 8.58 -16.79
C GLU A 114 -14.53 9.88 -16.88
N ASN A 115 -14.97 10.43 -15.75
CA ASN A 115 -15.73 11.68 -15.66
C ASN A 115 -14.92 12.95 -15.30
N GLN A 116 -13.59 12.89 -15.18
CA GLN A 116 -12.75 14.05 -14.86
C GLN A 116 -11.67 14.28 -15.92
N GLN A 117 -11.63 15.50 -16.47
CA GLN A 117 -10.57 15.93 -17.39
C GLN A 117 -9.20 16.09 -16.72
N VAL A 118 -9.16 16.13 -15.38
CA VAL A 118 -7.94 16.30 -14.59
C VAL A 118 -7.49 14.92 -14.11
N ALA A 119 -6.36 14.44 -14.63
CA ALA A 119 -5.66 13.31 -14.07
C ALA A 119 -5.07 13.72 -12.72
N LYS A 120 -5.25 12.90 -11.70
CA LYS A 120 -4.65 13.12 -10.38
C LYS A 120 -3.37 12.32 -10.26
N ASP A 121 -2.30 12.99 -9.86
CA ASP A 121 -1.06 12.34 -9.44
C ASP A 121 -1.27 11.76 -8.05
N GLU A 122 -1.34 10.43 -7.96
CA GLU A 122 -1.36 9.73 -6.68
C GLU A 122 -0.03 8.99 -6.49
N THR A 123 0.63 9.27 -5.38
CA THR A 123 1.88 8.59 -5.04
C THR A 123 1.53 7.25 -4.42
N LEU A 124 1.95 6.17 -5.04
CA LEU A 124 1.69 4.82 -4.59
C LEU A 124 3.01 4.17 -4.19
N ASN A 125 3.09 3.73 -2.95
CA ASN A 125 4.22 2.96 -2.44
C ASN A 125 3.75 1.52 -2.23
N GLN A 126 4.38 0.60 -2.94
CA GLN A 126 4.12 -0.82 -2.85
C GLN A 126 5.28 -1.50 -2.14
N ALA A 127 4.99 -2.47 -1.29
CA ALA A 127 5.99 -3.40 -0.77
C ALA A 127 5.53 -4.83 -0.99
N LEU A 128 6.36 -5.61 -1.66
CA LEU A 128 6.15 -7.03 -1.93
C LEU A 128 7.08 -7.85 -1.03
N LEU A 129 6.51 -8.74 -0.22
CA LEU A 129 7.26 -9.67 0.61
C LEU A 129 6.91 -11.08 0.17
N LYS A 130 7.90 -11.83 -0.30
CA LYS A 130 7.71 -13.22 -0.71
C LYS A 130 7.90 -14.17 0.46
N LEU A 131 6.88 -14.98 0.74
CA LEU A 131 6.89 -16.03 1.76
C LEU A 131 6.78 -17.42 1.10
N PRO A 132 7.87 -17.93 0.51
CA PRO A 132 7.84 -19.21 -0.18
C PRO A 132 7.49 -20.39 0.74
N GLN A 133 7.74 -20.28 2.04
CA GLN A 133 7.33 -21.30 3.03
C GLN A 133 5.81 -21.54 3.06
N TYR A 134 5.03 -20.51 2.76
CA TYR A 134 3.57 -20.56 2.73
C TYR A 134 3.01 -20.48 1.30
N GLN A 135 3.88 -20.54 0.29
CA GLN A 135 3.52 -20.29 -1.11
C GLN A 135 2.64 -19.03 -1.28
N THR A 136 2.96 -17.98 -0.52
CA THR A 136 2.18 -16.74 -0.45
C THR A 136 3.09 -15.54 -0.66
N ASP A 137 2.60 -14.55 -1.41
CA ASP A 137 3.17 -13.23 -1.58
C ASP A 137 2.34 -12.22 -0.78
N LEU A 138 2.96 -11.47 0.12
CA LEU A 138 2.32 -10.41 0.87
C LEU A 138 2.57 -9.08 0.15
N LEU A 139 1.50 -8.46 -0.34
CA LEU A 139 1.54 -7.19 -1.04
C LEU A 139 0.96 -6.10 -0.15
N LEU A 140 1.78 -5.12 0.20
CA LEU A 140 1.34 -3.90 0.84
C LEU A 140 1.28 -2.80 -0.20
N THR A 141 0.17 -2.08 -0.25
CA THR A 141 -0.04 -0.94 -1.13
C THR A 141 -0.43 0.26 -0.27
N PHE A 142 0.39 1.30 -0.33
CA PHE A 142 0.19 2.52 0.42
C PHE A 142 -0.05 3.68 -0.55
N ASN A 143 -1.31 4.08 -0.64
CA ASN A 143 -1.72 5.22 -1.44
C ASN A 143 -1.55 6.48 -0.60
N GLN A 144 -0.67 7.34 -1.09
CA GLN A 144 -0.50 8.69 -0.59
C GLN A 144 -1.04 9.66 -1.63
N HIS A 145 -2.15 10.30 -1.29
CA HIS A 145 -2.52 11.49 -2.02
C HIS A 145 -1.46 12.55 -1.72
N PRO A 146 -0.98 13.30 -2.74
CA PRO A 146 -0.20 14.48 -2.46
C PRO A 146 -1.02 15.33 -1.49
N PRO A 147 -0.39 15.91 -0.45
CA PRO A 147 -1.11 16.84 0.41
C PRO A 147 -1.72 17.89 -0.52
N ASP A 148 -3.05 17.90 -0.61
CA ASP A 148 -3.77 18.99 -1.24
C ASP A 148 -3.21 20.21 -0.54
N ASN A 149 -2.46 21.05 -1.25
CA ASN A 149 -2.02 22.34 -0.74
C ASN A 149 -3.26 23.25 -0.71
N ARG A 150 -4.33 22.80 -0.04
CA ARG A 150 -5.29 23.65 0.61
C ARG A 150 -4.48 24.38 1.66
N SER A 151 -3.98 25.52 1.22
CA SER A 151 -3.44 26.56 2.07
C SER A 151 -4.32 26.63 3.31
N PRO A 152 -3.76 26.60 4.53
CA PRO A 152 -4.56 27.01 5.67
C PRO A 152 -5.07 28.41 5.30
N LEU A 153 -6.39 28.55 5.20
CA LEU A 153 -7.07 29.82 5.05
C LEU A 153 -6.34 30.80 5.98
N GLY A 154 -5.70 31.80 5.38
CA GLY A 154 -4.92 32.78 6.12
C GLY A 154 -5.77 33.33 7.26
N PRO A 155 -5.15 33.66 8.42
CA PRO A 155 -5.91 34.29 9.49
C PRO A 155 -6.57 35.54 8.91
N GLY A 156 -7.90 35.53 8.88
CA GLY A 156 -8.69 36.69 8.49
C GLY A 156 -8.27 37.86 9.38
N ASN A 157 -7.79 38.93 8.74
CA ASN A 157 -7.55 40.21 9.40
C ASN A 157 -8.79 40.61 10.20
N LEU A 158 -8.58 40.86 11.49
CA LEU A 158 -9.46 41.60 12.38
C LEU A 158 -8.82 42.96 12.61
#